data_AF-A0A4S1FUF3-F1
#
_entry.id   AF-A0A4S1FUF3-F1
#
_cell.length_a   1.000
_cell.length_b   1.000
_cell.length_c   1.000
_cell.angle_alpha   90.00
_cell.angle_beta   90.00
_cell.angle_gamma   90.00
#
_symmetry.space_group_name_H-M   'P 1'
#
loop_
_entity.id
_entity.type
_entity.pdbx_description
1 polymer ?
#
loop_
_entity_poly.entity_id
_entity_poly.type
_entity_poly.pdbx_seq_one_letter_code
_entity_poly.pdbx_strand_id
1 'polypeptide(L)'
;AVEVILNQNLDRMFTSIFSQSKVPEQARAVALITDGAYGCMEALNQSASQAVLFSGSTTVKLSGCVIASNSIADDAIKTQGSASLKADCLVSVGGMVLN
;
A
#
# COMPACT_ATOMS: atom_id res chain seq x y z
N ALA A 1 11.96 -3.73 -8.18
CA ALA A 1 11.51 -5.08 -7.75
C ALA A 1 12.18 -5.40 -6.42
N VAL A 2 11.46 -6.05 -5.51
CA VAL A 2 12.02 -6.54 -4.24
C VAL A 2 12.13 -8.06 -4.34
N GLU A 3 13.29 -8.60 -3.98
CA GLU A 3 13.59 -10.03 -4.10
C GLU A 3 13.99 -10.60 -2.75
N VAL A 4 13.47 -11.79 -2.45
CA VAL A 4 13.84 -12.59 -1.28
C VAL A 4 14.23 -13.98 -1.76
N ILE A 5 15.44 -14.39 -1.37
CA ILE A 5 15.97 -15.74 -1.59
C ILE A 5 16.12 -16.38 -0.22
N LEU A 6 15.35 -17.44 0.03
CA LEU A 6 15.44 -18.23 1.24
C LEU A 6 16.25 -19.49 0.94
N ASN A 7 17.35 -19.69 1.67
CA ASN A 7 18.11 -20.93 1.63
C ASN A 7 17.92 -21.64 2.97
N GLN A 8 17.51 -22.91 2.94
CA GLN A 8 17.33 -23.71 4.14
C GLN A 8 17.84 -25.13 3.92
N ASN A 9 18.48 -25.68 4.95
CA ASN A 9 18.87 -27.08 4.95
C ASN A 9 17.78 -27.88 5.67
N LEU A 10 16.97 -28.60 4.90
CA LEU A 10 15.85 -29.38 5.42
C LEU A 10 16.23 -30.83 5.66
N ASP A 11 15.57 -31.42 6.65
CA ASP A 11 15.72 -32.83 6.93
C ASP A 11 15.08 -33.66 5.82
N ARG A 12 15.75 -34.75 5.44
CA ARG A 12 15.23 -35.70 4.48
C ARG A 12 14.06 -36.45 5.12
N MET A 13 12.90 -36.42 4.48
CA MET A 13 11.75 -37.21 4.90
C MET A 13 11.93 -38.66 4.44
N PHE A 14 11.44 -38.99 3.23
CA PHE A 14 11.44 -40.35 2.70
C PHE A 14 12.83 -40.96 2.44
N THR A 15 13.86 -40.14 2.26
CA THR A 15 15.23 -40.61 1.95
C THR A 15 16.18 -40.67 3.16
N SER A 16 15.66 -40.44 4.37
CA SER A 16 16.44 -40.52 5.61
C SER A 16 17.06 -41.89 5.86
N ILE A 17 16.47 -42.96 5.31
CA ILE A 17 16.98 -44.34 5.42
C ILE A 17 18.32 -44.55 4.68
N PHE A 18 18.64 -43.71 3.69
CA PHE A 18 19.86 -43.84 2.87
C PHE A 18 20.94 -42.83 3.26
N SER A 19 20.55 -41.66 3.75
CA SER A 19 21.48 -40.63 4.21
C SER A 19 20.79 -39.71 5.20
N GLN A 20 21.52 -39.32 6.25
CA GLN A 20 21.05 -38.35 7.24
C GLN A 20 21.51 -36.92 6.93
N SER A 21 22.26 -36.71 5.85
CA SER A 21 22.70 -35.36 5.44
C SER A 21 21.49 -34.50 5.04
N LYS A 22 21.41 -33.27 5.56
CA LYS A 22 20.34 -32.34 5.20
C LYS A 22 20.41 -31.95 3.72
N VAL A 23 19.26 -31.69 3.10
CA VAL A 23 19.18 -31.27 1.70
C VAL A 23 19.10 -29.75 1.66
N PRO A 24 19.98 -29.07 0.90
CA PRO A 24 19.83 -27.64 0.67
C PRO A 24 18.65 -27.38 -0.27
N GLU A 25 17.69 -26.61 0.19
CA GLU A 25 16.55 -26.11 -0.60
C GLU A 25 16.62 -24.59 -0.71
N GLN A 26 16.22 -24.10 -1.88
CA GLN A 26 16.13 -22.68 -2.19
C GLN A 26 14.73 -22.33 -2.65
N ALA A 27 14.15 -21.31 -2.03
CA ALA A 27 12.91 -20.68 -2.49
C ALA A 27 13.18 -19.23 -2.88
N ARG A 28 12.58 -18.79 -3.99
CA ARG A 28 12.74 -17.44 -4.52
C ARG A 28 11.38 -16.79 -4.66
N ALA A 29 11.21 -15.62 -4.04
CA ALA A 29 10.03 -14.78 -4.20
C ALA A 29 10.45 -13.41 -4.76
N VAL A 30 9.74 -12.93 -5.78
CA VAL A 30 10.01 -11.64 -6.42
C VAL A 30 8.72 -10.83 -6.46
N ALA A 31 8.73 -9.67 -5.80
CA ALA A 31 7.68 -8.66 -5.93
C ALA A 31 8.09 -7.65 -7.01
N LEU A 32 7.34 -7.65 -8.12
CA LEU A 32 7.47 -6.64 -9.15
C LEU A 32 6.58 -5.44 -8.80
N ILE A 33 7.16 -4.25 -8.72
CA ILE A 33 6.39 -3.01 -8.67
C ILE A 33 6.13 -2.64 -10.13
N THR A 34 4.97 -3.02 -10.65
CA THR A 34 4.47 -2.53 -11.94
C THR A 34 3.95 -1.12 -11.69
N ASP A 35 4.55 -0.12 -12.35
CA ASP A 35 4.22 1.31 -12.34
C ASP A 35 3.52 1.81 -11.08
N GLY A 36 4.27 2.53 -10.24
CA GLY A 36 3.75 3.14 -9.03
C GLY A 36 2.44 3.87 -9.33
N ALA A 37 1.41 3.54 -8.55
CA ALA A 37 0.08 4.08 -8.75
C ALA A 37 0.16 5.62 -8.84
N TYR A 38 -0.28 6.18 -9.97
CA TYR A 38 -0.02 7.57 -10.32
C TYR A 38 -0.71 8.50 -9.30
N GLY A 39 0.07 9.27 -8.56
CA GLY A 39 -0.42 10.30 -7.65
C GLY A 39 -1.02 11.44 -8.46
N CYS A 40 -2.33 11.43 -8.73
CA CYS A 40 -2.95 12.51 -9.49
C CYS A 40 -3.34 13.70 -8.61
N MET A 41 -3.39 13.51 -7.29
CA MET A 41 -3.55 14.58 -6.31
C MET A 41 -2.65 14.34 -5.11
N GLU A 42 -1.76 15.30 -4.84
CA GLU A 42 -0.80 15.23 -3.74
C GLU A 42 -0.86 16.50 -2.90
N ALA A 43 -1.16 16.34 -1.61
CA ALA A 43 -1.08 17.41 -0.63
C ALA A 43 0.24 17.28 0.15
N LEU A 44 1.22 18.13 -0.16
CA LEU A 44 2.58 18.01 0.37
C LEU A 44 2.81 18.69 1.74
N ASN A 45 1.86 19.50 2.20
CA ASN A 45 1.97 20.22 3.46
C ASN A 45 1.92 19.23 4.64
N GLN A 46 2.93 19.30 5.51
CA GLN A 46 3.15 18.32 6.58
C GLN A 46 2.19 18.44 7.76
N SER A 47 1.46 19.54 7.88
CA SER A 47 0.63 19.81 9.07
C SER A 47 -0.69 20.52 8.77
N ALA A 48 -1.07 20.61 7.49
CA ALA A 48 -2.35 21.18 7.09
C ALA A 48 -3.52 20.29 7.56
N SER A 49 -4.41 20.85 8.37
CA SER A 49 -5.74 20.27 8.57
C SER A 49 -6.52 20.32 7.26
N GLN A 50 -7.30 19.28 6.98
CA GLN A 50 -8.08 19.17 5.73
C GLN A 50 -7.22 19.34 4.46
N ALA A 51 -5.99 18.80 4.48
CA ALA A 51 -5.02 18.97 3.39
C ALA A 51 -5.57 18.52 2.02
N VAL A 52 -6.45 17.51 2.01
CA VAL A 52 -7.35 17.22 0.89
C VAL A 52 -8.80 17.25 1.39
N LEU A 53 -9.62 18.14 0.84
CA LEU A 53 -11.02 18.32 1.23
C LEU A 53 -11.96 18.13 0.04
N PHE A 54 -12.92 17.21 0.18
CA PHE A 54 -14.09 17.10 -0.69
C PHE A 54 -15.32 17.52 0.10
N SER A 55 -15.97 18.61 -0.30
CA SER A 55 -17.11 19.17 0.43
C SER A 55 -18.31 19.43 -0.46
N GLY A 56 -19.50 19.44 0.12
CA GLY A 56 -20.75 19.78 -0.55
C GLY A 56 -21.52 18.53 -0.94
N SER A 57 -22.01 18.47 -2.18
CA SER A 57 -22.81 17.36 -2.72
C SER A 57 -22.25 16.82 -4.04
N THR A 58 -20.92 16.85 -4.17
CA THR A 58 -20.21 16.47 -5.40
C THR A 58 -19.83 14.99 -5.39
N THR A 59 -19.86 14.36 -6.56
CA THR A 59 -19.35 12.99 -6.74
C THR A 59 -18.06 13.05 -7.57
N VAL A 60 -16.94 12.70 -6.94
CA VAL A 60 -15.61 12.69 -7.57
C VAL A 60 -15.18 11.25 -7.78
N LYS A 61 -15.01 10.87 -9.05
CA LYS A 61 -14.50 9.55 -9.45
C LYS A 61 -13.20 9.70 -10.22
N LEU A 62 -12.13 9.20 -9.64
CA LEU A 62 -10.77 9.23 -10.18
C LEU A 62 -10.37 7.78 -10.44
N SER A 63 -10.22 7.41 -11.70
CA SER A 63 -9.88 6.03 -12.10
C SER A 63 -8.41 6.01 -12.52
N GLY A 64 -7.62 5.05 -12.04
CA GLY A 64 -6.17 5.03 -12.26
C GLY A 64 -5.40 6.05 -11.42
N CYS A 65 -5.99 6.56 -10.34
CA CYS A 65 -5.41 7.64 -9.55
C CYS A 65 -5.33 7.32 -8.06
N VAL A 66 -4.18 7.68 -7.49
CA VAL A 66 -3.95 7.75 -6.05
C VAL A 66 -4.01 9.18 -5.56
N ILE A 67 -4.66 9.35 -4.40
CA ILE A 67 -4.64 10.60 -3.65
C ILE A 67 -3.68 10.42 -2.49
N ALA A 68 -2.68 11.28 -2.38
CA ALA A 68 -1.69 11.24 -1.31
C ALA A 68 -1.73 12.52 -0.47
N SER A 69 -1.66 12.39 0.86
CA SER A 69 -1.54 13.50 1.79
C SER A 69 -0.37 13.29 2.73
N ASN A 70 0.58 14.22 2.71
CA ASN A 70 1.76 14.25 3.58
C ASN A 70 1.49 14.95 4.92
N SER A 71 0.24 15.36 5.19
CA SER A 71 -0.11 16.01 6.45
C SER A 71 -0.28 15.00 7.58
N ILE A 72 0.22 15.33 8.77
CA ILE A 72 0.07 14.55 10.01
C ILE A 72 -1.24 14.86 10.76
N ALA A 73 -2.07 15.79 10.27
CA ALA A 73 -3.31 16.17 10.93
C ALA A 73 -4.33 15.01 10.97
N ASP A 74 -5.19 14.96 12.00
CA ASP A 74 -6.21 13.92 12.17
C ASP A 74 -7.28 13.92 11.06
N ASP A 75 -7.37 15.01 10.29
CA ASP A 75 -8.26 15.14 9.13
C ASP A 75 -7.52 15.50 7.85
N ALA A 76 -6.32 14.96 7.68
CA ALA A 76 -5.45 15.16 6.51
C ALA A 76 -6.14 14.86 5.16
N ILE A 77 -7.06 13.90 5.11
CA ILE A 77 -8.01 13.71 3.99
C ILE A 77 -9.43 13.67 4.55
N LYS A 78 -10.32 14.52 4.01
CA LYS A 78 -11.67 14.67 4.54
C LYS A 78 -12.73 14.73 3.44
N THR A 79 -13.79 13.94 3.61
CA THR A 79 -15.06 14.13 2.89
C THR A 79 -16.10 14.74 3.83
N GLN A 80 -16.85 15.72 3.37
CA GLN A 80 -17.84 16.45 4.17
C GLN A 80 -19.11 16.73 3.37
N GLY A 81 -20.26 16.68 4.06
CA GLY A 81 -21.57 16.87 3.45
C GLY A 81 -22.07 15.56 2.84
N SER A 82 -22.60 15.66 1.62
CA SER A 82 -23.05 14.53 0.80
C SER A 82 -22.06 14.23 -0.34
N ALA A 83 -20.81 14.66 -0.20
CA ALA A 83 -19.78 14.42 -1.20
C ALA A 83 -19.37 12.93 -1.20
N SER A 84 -19.22 12.36 -2.39
CA SER A 84 -18.79 10.96 -2.57
C SER A 84 -17.44 10.94 -3.31
N LEU A 85 -16.48 10.20 -2.77
CA LEU A 85 -15.15 10.04 -3.36
C LEU A 85 -14.92 8.58 -3.77
N LYS A 86 -14.47 8.37 -5.00
CA LYS A 86 -13.96 7.08 -5.46
C LYS A 86 -12.61 7.29 -6.15
N ALA A 87 -11.57 6.72 -5.58
CA ALA A 87 -10.21 6.66 -6.12
C ALA A 87 -9.72 5.21 -6.08
N ASP A 88 -8.59 4.92 -6.73
CA ASP A 88 -8.01 3.58 -6.69
C ASP A 88 -7.31 3.32 -5.35
N CYS A 89 -6.68 4.36 -4.78
CA CYS A 89 -6.09 4.32 -3.45
C CYS A 89 -6.10 5.71 -2.81
N LEU A 90 -6.22 5.75 -1.48
CA LEU A 90 -5.98 6.93 -0.66
C LEU A 90 -4.80 6.64 0.26
N VAL A 91 -3.80 7.51 0.27
CA VAL A 91 -2.61 7.42 1.11
C VAL A 91 -2.54 8.67 1.97
N SER A 92 -2.45 8.51 3.29
CA SER A 92 -2.28 9.64 4.20
C SER A 92 -1.28 9.31 5.28
N VAL A 93 -0.44 10.29 5.64
CA VAL A 93 0.44 10.22 6.81
C VAL A 93 -0.37 10.39 8.10
N GLY A 94 -1.32 11.33 8.10
CA GLY A 94 -2.25 11.61 9.19
C GLY A 94 -3.57 10.85 9.06
N GLY A 95 -4.62 11.41 9.68
CA GLY A 95 -5.93 10.80 9.74
C GLY A 95 -6.81 11.06 8.50
N MET A 96 -7.80 10.18 8.34
CA MET A 96 -8.81 10.26 7.29
C MET A 96 -10.20 10.31 7.90
N VAL A 97 -11.03 11.26 7.47
CA VAL A 97 -12.44 11.35 7.87
C VAL A 97 -13.29 11.19 6.62
N LEU A 98 -13.84 9.99 6.43
CA LEU A 98 -14.66 9.61 5.28
C LEU A 98 -16.10 9.40 5.77
N ASN A 99 -17.00 10.28 5.33
CA ASN A 99 -18.43 10.27 5.64
C ASN A 99 -19.23 9.36 4.69
#